data_AF-A0A8B9LEV5-F1
#
_entry.id   AF-A0A8B9LEV5-F1
#
_cell.length_a   1.000
_cell.length_b   1.000
_cell.length_c   1.000
_cell.angle_alpha   90.00
_cell.angle_beta   90.00
_cell.angle_gamma   90.00
#
_symmetry.space_group_name_H-M   'P 1'
#
loop_
_entity.id
_entity.type
_entity.pdbx_description
1 polymer ?
#
loop_
_entity_poly.entity_id
_entity_poly.type
_entity_poly.pdbx_seq_one_letter_code
_entity_poly.pdbx_strand_id
1 'polypeptide(L)'
;NEKIKESGEKLFCLIEISVDVTLDPDTAHPNLILSDDAKQVTHGNTKQKLSDNKERFNTCVCVLGKEGFSSGRFYYEVQVREKYEWDLGVVRGSVNRKGEIILNPQDGFWTVVLRNGNEFSACTNPSTSVKEKPQKVGVFVDYEEGLVSFYDVEASYNIYYFTGQSFTEKLYSYICPCINDEGNKCSSTDHHTCVEDLMQSFLTTYRALRICC
;
A
#
# COMPACT_ATOMS: atom_id res chain seq x y z
N ASN A 1 10.88 -26.78 2.73
CA ASN A 1 10.47 -27.23 1.38
C ASN A 1 8.99 -27.10 1.13
N GLU A 2 8.09 -27.59 1.99
CA GLU A 2 6.63 -27.38 1.79
C GLU A 2 6.16 -25.94 2.01
N LYS A 3 6.59 -25.27 3.10
CA LYS A 3 6.26 -23.86 3.36
C LYS A 3 6.67 -22.87 2.27
N ILE A 4 7.80 -23.15 1.60
CA ILE A 4 8.31 -22.30 0.50
C ILE A 4 7.45 -22.52 -0.76
N LYS A 5 7.03 -23.76 -1.01
CA LYS A 5 6.14 -24.11 -2.12
C LYS A 5 4.74 -23.51 -1.93
N GLU A 6 4.19 -23.61 -0.72
CA GLU A 6 2.89 -23.04 -0.35
C GLU A 6 2.91 -21.50 -0.41
N SER A 7 4.00 -20.86 0.03
CA SER A 7 4.15 -19.39 -0.12
C SER A 7 4.26 -18.97 -1.60
N GLY A 8 5.00 -19.74 -2.40
CA GLY A 8 5.14 -19.49 -3.84
C GLY A 8 3.83 -19.65 -4.62
N GLU A 9 3.06 -20.71 -4.36
CA GLU A 9 1.73 -20.92 -4.97
C GLU A 9 0.73 -19.84 -4.53
N LYS A 10 0.79 -19.41 -3.26
CA LYS A 10 -0.06 -18.33 -2.75
C LYS A 10 0.26 -16.99 -3.40
N LEU A 11 1.54 -16.64 -3.56
CA LEU A 11 1.95 -15.40 -4.23
C LEU A 11 1.61 -15.41 -5.72
N PHE A 12 1.73 -16.57 -6.38
CA PHE A 12 1.32 -16.73 -7.79
C PHE A 12 -0.17 -16.43 -8.00
N CYS A 13 -1.06 -16.95 -7.14
CA CYS A 13 -2.49 -16.65 -7.19
C CYS A 13 -2.81 -15.17 -6.94
N LEU A 14 -2.02 -14.47 -6.12
CA LEU A 14 -2.22 -13.03 -5.87
C LEU A 14 -1.90 -12.17 -7.09
N ILE A 15 -0.92 -12.57 -7.90
CA ILE A 15 -0.54 -11.86 -9.13
C ILE A 15 -1.68 -11.88 -10.16
N GLU A 16 -2.42 -12.99 -10.28
CA GLU A 16 -3.54 -13.13 -11.22
C GLU A 16 -4.71 -12.19 -10.93
N ILE A 17 -4.91 -11.82 -9.66
CA ILE A 17 -5.94 -10.88 -9.21
C ILE A 17 -5.37 -9.49 -8.90
N SER A 18 -4.15 -9.21 -9.38
CA SER A 18 -3.56 -7.89 -9.23
C SER A 18 -4.38 -6.86 -10.01
N VAL A 19 -4.60 -5.71 -9.38
CA VAL A 19 -5.33 -4.60 -9.97
C VAL A 19 -4.38 -3.42 -10.18
N ASP A 20 -4.55 -2.74 -11.30
CA ASP A 20 -3.82 -1.51 -11.58
C ASP A 20 -4.48 -0.34 -10.85
N VAL A 21 -3.91 0.04 -9.70
CA VAL A 21 -4.42 1.12 -8.86
C VAL A 21 -3.91 2.46 -9.38
N THR A 22 -4.82 3.39 -9.64
CA THR A 22 -4.49 4.80 -9.89
C THR A 22 -4.94 5.67 -8.73
N LEU A 23 -4.20 6.75 -8.45
CA LEU A 23 -4.46 7.66 -7.33
C LEU A 23 -5.50 8.72 -7.73
N ASP A 24 -6.44 9.00 -6.84
CA ASP A 24 -7.50 9.96 -7.08
C ASP A 24 -7.09 11.39 -6.65
N PRO A 25 -6.86 12.31 -7.61
CA PRO A 25 -6.49 13.70 -7.31
C PRO A 25 -7.56 14.49 -6.55
N ASP A 26 -8.83 14.06 -6.60
CA ASP A 26 -9.90 14.73 -5.85
C ASP A 26 -9.85 14.41 -4.36
N THR A 27 -9.23 13.29 -3.98
CA THR A 27 -9.01 12.89 -2.58
C THR A 27 -7.69 13.38 -2.00
N ALA A 28 -6.69 13.58 -2.86
CA ALA A 28 -5.32 13.87 -2.45
C ALA A 28 -5.20 15.15 -1.60
N HIS A 29 -4.47 15.06 -0.50
CA HIS A 29 -4.12 16.24 0.29
C HIS A 29 -3.39 17.30 -0.56
N PRO A 30 -3.66 18.61 -0.40
CA PRO A 30 -3.09 19.66 -1.26
C PRO A 30 -1.56 19.76 -1.31
N ASN A 31 -0.83 19.19 -0.36
CA ASN A 31 0.64 19.11 -0.40
C ASN A 31 1.15 17.90 -1.18
N LEU A 32 0.30 16.96 -1.60
CA LEU A 32 0.75 15.78 -2.33
C LEU A 32 0.88 16.09 -3.81
N ILE A 33 1.98 15.64 -4.41
CA ILE A 33 2.24 15.72 -5.84
C ILE A 33 2.08 14.30 -6.41
N LEU A 34 1.15 14.15 -7.35
CA LEU A 34 0.92 12.90 -8.08
C LEU A 34 1.71 12.92 -9.40
N SER A 35 2.21 11.77 -9.83
CA SER A 35 2.77 11.62 -11.19
C SER A 35 1.68 11.70 -12.26
N ASP A 36 2.08 11.93 -13.51
CA ASP A 36 1.15 12.04 -14.65
C ASP A 36 0.34 10.76 -14.88
N ASP A 37 0.91 9.59 -14.58
CA ASP A 37 0.24 8.29 -14.65
C ASP A 37 -0.62 7.99 -13.40
N ALA A 38 -0.62 8.89 -12.41
CA ALA A 38 -1.28 8.75 -11.13
C ALA A 38 -0.87 7.48 -10.35
N LYS A 39 0.33 6.95 -10.55
CA LYS A 39 0.82 5.76 -9.82
C LYS A 39 1.81 6.08 -8.71
N GLN A 40 2.32 7.30 -8.67
CA GLN A 40 3.30 7.75 -7.68
C GLN A 40 2.76 8.95 -6.93
N VAL A 41 3.15 9.03 -5.65
CA VAL A 41 2.81 10.15 -4.78
C VAL A 41 4.01 10.56 -3.94
N THR A 42 4.26 11.86 -3.87
CA THR A 42 5.31 12.45 -3.05
C THR A 42 4.75 13.61 -2.23
N HIS A 43 5.33 13.85 -1.06
CA HIS A 43 5.03 15.06 -0.30
C HIS A 43 5.79 16.24 -0.94
N GLY A 44 5.07 17.29 -1.28
CA GLY A 44 5.60 18.55 -1.80
C GLY A 44 5.74 19.58 -0.69
N ASN A 45 6.69 20.51 -0.88
CA ASN A 45 6.98 21.57 0.09
C ASN A 45 5.99 22.75 0.01
N THR A 46 5.20 22.81 -1.06
CA THR A 46 4.23 23.89 -1.29
C THR A 46 2.83 23.33 -1.41
N LYS A 47 1.91 23.94 -0.67
CA LYS A 47 0.49 23.64 -0.77
C LYS A 47 -0.05 24.07 -2.13
N GLN A 48 -0.57 23.13 -2.90
CA GLN A 48 -1.20 23.42 -4.18
C GLN A 48 -2.54 24.15 -3.98
N LYS A 49 -2.88 25.03 -4.93
CA LYS A 49 -4.14 25.80 -4.92
C LYS A 49 -5.29 24.95 -5.48
N LEU A 50 -5.72 23.97 -4.70
CA LEU A 50 -6.84 23.08 -5.02
C LEU A 50 -8.09 23.48 -4.23
N SER A 51 -9.28 23.18 -4.77
CA SER A 51 -10.54 23.38 -4.05
C SER A 51 -10.67 22.39 -2.89
N ASP A 52 -11.16 22.86 -1.75
CA ASP A 52 -11.48 22.02 -0.59
C ASP A 52 -12.84 21.34 -0.78
N ASN A 53 -12.86 20.32 -1.64
CA ASN A 53 -14.06 19.50 -1.85
C ASN A 53 -14.25 18.51 -0.67
N LYS A 54 -15.44 17.92 -0.56
CA LYS A 54 -15.76 16.97 0.52
C LYS A 54 -14.92 15.69 0.51
N GLU A 55 -14.42 15.28 -0.65
CA GLU A 55 -13.65 14.05 -0.86
C GLU A 55 -12.16 14.22 -0.49
N ARG A 56 -11.68 15.47 -0.39
CA ARG A 56 -10.27 15.80 -0.17
C ARG A 56 -9.84 15.65 1.28
N PHE A 57 -8.71 15.00 1.53
CA PHE A 57 -8.05 15.06 2.84
C PHE A 57 -7.44 16.45 3.08
N ASN A 58 -7.74 17.07 4.23
CA ASN A 58 -7.26 18.44 4.53
C ASN A 58 -6.20 18.54 5.63
N THR A 59 -5.97 17.45 6.37
CA THR A 59 -5.03 17.41 7.51
C THR A 59 -4.05 16.25 7.36
N CYS A 60 -4.54 15.03 7.14
CA CYS A 60 -3.66 13.90 6.85
C CYS A 60 -3.11 14.02 5.42
N VAL A 61 -1.79 13.86 5.25
CA VAL A 61 -1.09 13.92 3.95
C VAL A 61 -1.25 12.60 3.19
N CYS A 62 -2.49 12.21 2.91
CA CYS A 62 -2.84 10.96 2.25
C CYS A 62 -3.71 11.15 1.01
N VAL A 63 -3.88 10.06 0.27
CA VAL A 63 -4.63 9.96 -0.98
C VAL A 63 -5.27 8.57 -1.09
N LEU A 64 -6.43 8.49 -1.73
CA LEU A 64 -7.08 7.21 -2.04
C LEU A 64 -6.79 6.76 -3.46
N GLY A 65 -6.90 5.45 -3.70
CA GLY A 65 -7.10 4.94 -5.04
C GLY A 65 -8.42 5.42 -5.64
N LYS A 66 -8.44 5.57 -6.95
CA LYS A 66 -9.61 5.95 -7.74
C LYS A 66 -10.56 4.77 -7.91
N GLU A 67 -10.00 3.59 -8.12
CA GLU A 67 -10.73 2.33 -8.18
C GLU A 67 -11.11 1.90 -6.76
N GLY A 68 -12.38 1.57 -6.58
CA GLY A 68 -12.86 1.00 -5.32
C GLY A 68 -13.73 -0.23 -5.55
N PHE A 69 -13.64 -1.17 -4.62
CA PHE A 69 -14.16 -2.52 -4.74
C PHE A 69 -15.26 -2.77 -3.70
N SER A 70 -16.37 -3.36 -4.12
CA SER A 70 -17.52 -3.69 -3.25
C SER A 70 -17.82 -5.19 -3.20
N SER A 71 -16.95 -6.01 -3.79
CA SER A 71 -17.05 -7.47 -3.87
C SER A 71 -15.74 -8.04 -4.42
N GLY A 72 -15.56 -9.35 -4.26
CA GLY A 72 -14.48 -10.12 -4.84
C GLY A 72 -13.14 -9.94 -4.12
N ARG A 73 -12.10 -10.36 -4.83
CA ARG A 73 -10.72 -10.36 -4.36
C ARG A 73 -9.88 -9.43 -5.20
N PHE A 74 -9.05 -8.62 -4.56
CA PHE A 74 -8.11 -7.76 -5.27
C PHE A 74 -6.78 -7.68 -4.53
N TYR A 75 -5.72 -7.45 -5.31
CA TYR A 75 -4.36 -7.35 -4.82
C TYR A 75 -3.66 -6.16 -5.46
N TYR A 76 -2.86 -5.42 -4.70
CA TYR A 76 -1.98 -4.40 -5.27
C TYR A 76 -0.67 -4.33 -4.48
N GLU A 77 0.39 -3.85 -5.13
CA GLU A 77 1.71 -3.70 -4.54
C GLU A 77 2.10 -2.22 -4.45
N VAL A 78 2.79 -1.84 -3.37
CA VAL A 78 3.35 -0.50 -3.22
C VAL A 78 4.82 -0.60 -2.85
N GLN A 79 5.66 0.06 -3.63
CA GLN A 79 7.08 0.25 -3.30
C GLN A 79 7.21 1.30 -2.20
N VAL A 80 7.77 0.92 -1.05
CA VAL A 80 7.94 1.78 0.14
C VAL A 80 9.41 1.91 0.56
N ARG A 81 10.31 1.44 -0.31
CA ARG A 81 11.76 1.42 -0.10
C ARG A 81 12.26 2.81 0.30
N GLU A 82 13.18 2.83 1.27
CA GLU A 82 13.91 4.04 1.72
C GLU A 82 13.05 5.16 2.35
N LYS A 83 11.74 4.96 2.52
CA LYS A 83 10.90 5.89 3.29
C LYS A 83 11.11 5.72 4.80
N TYR A 84 11.11 6.85 5.51
CA TYR A 84 11.24 6.92 6.98
C TYR A 84 9.88 6.68 7.67
N GLU A 85 8.82 7.27 7.13
CA GLU A 85 7.43 7.05 7.58
C GLU A 85 6.50 6.87 6.39
N TRP A 86 5.44 6.09 6.59
CA TRP A 86 4.34 5.92 5.65
C TRP A 86 3.18 5.16 6.29
N ASP A 87 1.98 5.31 5.70
CA ASP A 87 0.80 4.50 6.00
C ASP A 87 0.28 3.86 4.73
N LEU A 88 -0.16 2.61 4.83
CA LEU A 88 -0.65 1.86 3.69
C LEU A 88 -1.79 0.92 4.09
N GLY A 89 -2.80 0.79 3.25
CA GLY A 89 -3.84 -0.22 3.43
C GLY A 89 -5.11 0.06 2.64
N VAL A 90 -6.26 -0.29 3.22
CA VAL A 90 -7.56 -0.04 2.60
C VAL A 90 -8.50 0.65 3.57
N VAL A 91 -9.42 1.43 3.02
CA VAL A 91 -10.39 2.23 3.78
C VAL A 91 -11.79 2.11 3.21
N ARG A 92 -12.81 2.28 4.07
CA ARG A 92 -14.20 2.46 3.61
C ARG A 92 -14.37 3.78 2.86
N GLY A 93 -15.28 3.83 1.90
CA GLY A 93 -15.59 5.08 1.18
C GLY A 93 -16.08 6.22 2.07
N SER A 94 -16.75 5.90 3.18
CA SER A 94 -17.34 6.85 4.13
C SER A 94 -16.39 7.40 5.20
N VAL A 95 -15.11 7.02 5.21
CA VAL A 95 -14.17 7.47 6.25
C VAL A 95 -14.11 8.99 6.37
N ASN A 96 -13.88 9.47 7.59
CA ASN A 96 -13.66 10.89 7.83
C ASN A 96 -12.43 11.36 7.04
N ARG A 97 -12.57 12.48 6.32
CA ARG A 97 -11.48 13.07 5.51
C ARG A 97 -11.02 14.43 6.04
N LYS A 98 -11.59 14.91 7.14
CA LYS A 98 -11.36 16.25 7.66
C LYS A 98 -10.82 16.21 9.09
N GLY A 99 -9.78 16.99 9.37
CA GLY A 99 -9.20 17.06 10.71
C GLY A 99 -8.45 15.79 11.10
N GLU A 100 -8.49 15.46 12.39
CA GLU A 100 -7.79 14.29 12.93
C GLU A 100 -8.40 12.98 12.42
N ILE A 101 -7.54 12.05 12.03
CA ILE A 101 -7.91 10.72 11.54
C ILE A 101 -7.24 9.70 12.44
N ILE A 102 -8.05 8.78 12.98
CA ILE A 102 -7.57 7.65 13.76
C ILE A 102 -7.55 6.43 12.85
N LEU A 103 -6.38 5.83 12.68
CA LEU A 103 -6.22 4.62 11.87
C LEU A 103 -6.59 3.41 12.73
N ASN A 104 -7.81 2.91 12.58
CA ASN A 104 -8.23 1.62 13.15
C ASN A 104 -9.45 1.03 12.39
N PRO A 105 -9.73 -0.28 12.53
CA PRO A 105 -10.85 -0.93 11.87
C PRO A 105 -12.23 -0.38 12.26
N GLN A 106 -12.42 0.10 13.50
CA GLN A 106 -13.70 0.66 13.95
C GLN A 106 -14.06 1.93 13.17
N ASP A 107 -13.06 2.75 12.83
CA ASP A 107 -13.20 3.96 12.02
C ASP A 107 -13.08 3.68 10.50
N GLY A 108 -13.01 2.41 10.10
CA GLY A 108 -13.03 1.98 8.70
C GLY A 108 -11.66 1.95 8.02
N PHE A 109 -10.58 1.86 8.78
CA PHE A 109 -9.20 1.76 8.29
C PHE A 109 -8.58 0.40 8.61
N TRP A 110 -8.10 -0.30 7.60
CA TRP A 110 -7.27 -1.49 7.76
C TRP A 110 -5.91 -1.20 7.17
N THR A 111 -4.98 -0.77 8.02
CA THR A 111 -3.69 -0.21 7.61
C THR A 111 -2.53 -0.78 8.41
N VAL A 112 -1.36 -0.73 7.79
CA VAL A 112 -0.05 -0.89 8.44
C VAL A 112 0.74 0.40 8.28
N VAL A 113 1.60 0.69 9.24
CA VAL A 113 2.32 1.97 9.34
C VAL A 113 3.77 1.76 9.73
N LEU A 114 4.65 2.57 9.13
CA LEU A 114 6.03 2.72 9.55
C LEU A 114 6.21 4.06 10.24
N ARG A 115 6.82 4.05 11.42
CA ARG A 115 7.24 5.24 12.17
C ARG A 115 8.72 5.15 12.52
N ASN A 116 9.35 6.30 12.76
CA ASN A 116 10.73 6.39 13.23
C ASN A 116 11.76 5.58 12.39
N GLY A 117 11.45 5.29 11.13
CA GLY A 117 12.29 4.52 10.20
C GLY A 117 12.30 2.99 10.40
N ASN A 118 11.91 2.48 11.56
CA ASN A 118 11.98 1.06 11.92
C ASN A 118 10.82 0.53 12.78
N GLU A 119 9.90 1.38 13.25
CA GLU A 119 8.74 0.97 14.03
C GLU A 119 7.60 0.61 13.09
N PHE A 120 7.53 -0.66 12.70
CA PHE A 120 6.50 -1.17 11.83
C PHE A 120 5.37 -1.81 12.64
N SER A 121 4.12 -1.44 12.35
CA SER A 121 2.96 -1.93 13.09
C SER A 121 1.69 -2.00 12.25
N ALA A 122 0.78 -2.89 12.64
CA ALA A 122 -0.59 -2.91 12.17
C ALA A 122 -1.47 -2.03 13.09
N CYS A 123 -2.34 -1.23 12.47
CA CYS A 123 -3.24 -0.30 13.13
C CYS A 123 -4.44 -1.01 13.77
N THR A 124 -4.19 -1.93 14.69
CA THR A 124 -5.21 -2.48 15.59
C THR A 124 -5.43 -1.56 16.79
N ASN A 125 -6.44 -1.86 17.61
CA ASN A 125 -6.65 -1.18 18.88
C ASN A 125 -6.55 -2.20 20.04
N PRO A 126 -5.44 -2.24 20.81
CA PRO A 126 -4.21 -1.44 20.65
C PRO A 126 -3.36 -1.86 19.44
N SER A 127 -2.38 -1.05 19.03
CA SER A 127 -1.52 -1.32 17.86
C SER A 127 -0.69 -2.60 18.02
N THR A 128 -0.51 -3.37 16.95
CA THR A 128 0.28 -4.60 16.94
C THR A 128 1.61 -4.38 16.24
N SER A 129 2.73 -4.54 16.95
CA SER A 129 4.07 -4.44 16.35
C SER A 129 4.35 -5.60 15.40
N VAL A 130 5.00 -5.31 14.26
CA VAL A 130 5.45 -6.28 13.27
C VAL A 130 6.97 -6.20 13.13
N LYS A 131 7.61 -7.36 12.96
CA LYS A 131 9.06 -7.52 13.22
C LYS A 131 9.99 -6.89 12.20
N GLU A 132 9.59 -6.82 10.93
CA GLU A 132 10.51 -6.52 9.84
C GLU A 132 9.91 -5.50 8.88
N LYS A 133 10.76 -4.53 8.46
CA LYS A 133 10.41 -3.46 7.55
C LYS A 133 10.48 -3.97 6.10
N PRO A 134 9.34 -4.00 5.38
CA PRO A 134 9.32 -4.41 3.98
C PRO A 134 9.87 -3.31 3.07
N GLN A 135 10.50 -3.68 1.95
CA GLN A 135 10.82 -2.73 0.87
C GLN A 135 9.63 -2.51 -0.07
N LYS A 136 8.81 -3.55 -0.23
CA LYS A 136 7.60 -3.54 -1.03
C LYS A 136 6.50 -4.29 -0.29
N VAL A 137 5.32 -3.66 -0.19
CA VAL A 137 4.18 -4.22 0.52
C VAL A 137 3.11 -4.63 -0.49
N GLY A 138 2.67 -5.87 -0.42
CA GLY A 138 1.49 -6.37 -1.09
C GLY A 138 0.27 -6.25 -0.17
N VAL A 139 -0.82 -5.71 -0.69
CA VAL A 139 -2.10 -5.59 0.01
C VAL A 139 -3.12 -6.45 -0.71
N PHE A 140 -3.67 -7.42 0.00
CA PHE A 140 -4.70 -8.33 -0.50
C PHE A 140 -5.99 -8.11 0.28
N VAL A 141 -7.11 -8.13 -0.43
CA VAL A 141 -8.44 -8.13 0.16
C VAL A 141 -9.25 -9.28 -0.40
N ASP A 142 -9.92 -9.99 0.50
CA ASP A 142 -11.04 -10.86 0.19
C ASP A 142 -12.30 -10.25 0.82
N TYR A 143 -13.14 -9.67 -0.03
CA TYR A 143 -14.28 -8.88 0.42
C TYR A 143 -15.32 -9.77 1.10
N GLU A 144 -15.63 -10.92 0.51
CA GLU A 144 -16.64 -11.85 1.02
C GLU A 144 -16.20 -12.54 2.30
N GLU A 145 -14.92 -12.89 2.43
CA GLU A 145 -14.36 -13.51 3.65
C GLU A 145 -13.99 -12.48 4.73
N GLY A 146 -14.15 -11.17 4.45
CA GLY A 146 -13.87 -10.14 5.44
C GLY A 146 -12.39 -10.08 5.83
N LEU A 147 -11.49 -10.27 4.86
CA LEU A 147 -10.06 -10.40 5.07
C LEU A 147 -9.30 -9.25 4.39
N VAL A 148 -8.39 -8.62 5.13
CA VAL A 148 -7.34 -7.75 4.59
C VAL A 148 -6.00 -8.31 5.03
N SER A 149 -5.10 -8.62 4.11
CA SER A 149 -3.78 -9.18 4.40
C SER A 149 -2.65 -8.35 3.79
N PHE A 150 -1.55 -8.25 4.54
CA PHE A 150 -0.35 -7.54 4.14
C PHE A 150 0.80 -8.52 3.98
N TYR A 151 1.62 -8.31 2.95
CA TYR A 151 2.75 -9.19 2.62
C TYR A 151 4.01 -8.38 2.39
N ASP A 152 5.14 -8.90 2.85
CA ASP A 152 6.43 -8.51 2.30
C ASP A 152 6.60 -9.28 0.99
N VAL A 153 6.59 -8.54 -0.13
CA VAL A 153 6.63 -9.15 -1.47
C VAL A 153 7.99 -9.79 -1.72
N GLU A 154 9.07 -9.18 -1.24
CA GLU A 154 10.43 -9.64 -1.52
C GLU A 154 10.76 -10.88 -0.69
N ALA A 155 10.41 -10.83 0.60
CA ALA A 155 10.66 -11.95 1.50
C ALA A 155 9.55 -13.02 1.44
N SER A 156 8.48 -12.79 0.67
CA SER A 156 7.36 -13.72 0.46
C SER A 156 6.77 -14.25 1.77
N TYR A 157 6.55 -13.36 2.75
CA TYR A 157 5.90 -13.71 4.01
C TYR A 157 4.76 -12.75 4.35
N ASN A 158 3.79 -13.25 5.12
CA ASN A 158 2.67 -12.45 5.60
C ASN A 158 3.10 -11.56 6.78
N ILE A 159 2.93 -10.25 6.62
CA ILE A 159 3.20 -9.23 7.62
C ILE A 159 2.12 -9.28 8.72
N TYR A 160 0.86 -9.16 8.30
CA TYR A 160 -0.29 -9.10 9.19
C TYR A 160 -1.57 -9.39 8.41
N TYR A 161 -2.67 -9.67 9.10
CA TYR A 161 -4.00 -9.75 8.52
C TYR A 161 -5.08 -9.30 9.51
N PHE A 162 -6.11 -8.64 8.98
CA PHE A 162 -7.36 -8.36 9.65
C PHE A 162 -8.41 -9.34 9.13
N THR A 163 -9.09 -10.05 10.03
CA THR A 163 -10.11 -11.05 9.68
C THR A 163 -11.41 -10.79 10.44
N GLY A 164 -12.49 -11.47 10.07
CA GLY A 164 -13.81 -11.32 10.69
C GLY A 164 -14.43 -9.96 10.41
N GLN A 165 -14.04 -9.31 9.31
CA GLN A 165 -14.61 -8.02 8.92
C GLN A 165 -15.94 -8.25 8.19
N SER A 166 -16.87 -7.31 8.33
CA SER A 166 -18.09 -7.28 7.54
C SER A 166 -18.09 -5.99 6.74
N PHE A 167 -17.65 -6.07 5.48
CA PHE A 167 -17.62 -4.92 4.60
C PHE A 167 -19.02 -4.67 4.01
N THR A 168 -19.52 -3.46 4.20
CA THR A 168 -20.85 -3.04 3.72
C THR A 168 -20.75 -1.91 2.70
N GLU A 169 -19.53 -1.49 2.36
CA GLU A 169 -19.24 -0.33 1.55
C GLU A 169 -18.07 -0.61 0.62
N LYS A 170 -17.97 0.22 -0.42
CA LYS A 170 -16.81 0.21 -1.30
C LYS A 170 -15.52 0.49 -0.50
N LEU A 171 -14.51 -0.34 -0.73
CA LEU A 171 -13.16 -0.17 -0.20
C LEU A 171 -12.25 0.46 -1.23
N TYR A 172 -11.37 1.35 -0.79
CA TYR A 172 -10.38 2.03 -1.61
C TYR A 172 -8.99 1.77 -1.04
N SER A 173 -7.97 1.72 -1.91
CA SER A 173 -6.59 1.76 -1.44
C SER A 173 -6.32 3.09 -0.74
N TYR A 174 -5.45 3.06 0.26
CA TYR A 174 -5.10 4.19 1.09
C TYR A 174 -3.58 4.28 1.18
N ILE A 175 -3.04 5.43 0.76
CA ILE A 175 -1.60 5.68 0.75
C ILE A 175 -1.33 7.03 1.41
N CYS A 176 -0.45 7.01 2.40
CA CYS A 176 0.11 8.20 3.03
C CYS A 176 1.64 8.12 2.93
N PRO A 177 2.31 8.95 2.10
CA PRO A 177 3.76 8.98 2.05
C PRO A 177 4.42 9.64 3.27
N CYS A 178 3.62 10.14 4.23
CA CYS A 178 4.03 11.01 5.33
C CYS A 178 4.80 12.25 4.83
N ILE A 179 5.32 13.04 5.77
CA ILE A 179 6.14 14.22 5.46
C ILE A 179 7.54 13.72 5.08
N ASN A 180 8.16 14.33 4.08
CA ASN A 180 9.58 14.08 3.80
C ASN A 180 10.41 14.69 4.93
N ASP A 181 11.27 13.90 5.58
CA ASP A 181 12.28 14.46 6.48
C ASP A 181 13.26 15.31 5.68
N GLU A 182 13.10 16.63 5.71
CA GLU A 182 14.04 17.57 5.09
C GLU A 182 15.47 17.50 5.68
N GLY A 183 15.66 16.71 6.75
CA GLY A 183 16.92 16.56 7.49
C GLY A 183 17.74 15.30 7.19
N ASN A 184 17.25 14.33 6.41
CA ASN A 184 18.00 13.11 6.09
C ASN A 184 17.96 12.84 4.58
N LYS A 185 18.67 13.69 3.83
CA LYS A 185 19.10 13.34 2.48
C LYS A 185 19.98 12.10 2.58
N CYS A 186 19.41 10.92 2.34
CA CYS A 186 20.25 9.80 1.93
C CYS A 186 20.88 10.24 0.61
N SER A 187 22.17 10.55 0.65
CA SER A 187 22.97 10.87 -0.53
C SER A 187 23.08 9.62 -1.39
N SER A 188 22.12 9.40 -2.27
CA SER A 188 22.27 8.55 -3.44
C SER A 188 21.88 9.39 -4.65
N THR A 189 22.85 10.16 -5.12
CA THR A 189 22.96 10.42 -6.56
C THR A 189 22.97 9.06 -7.23
N ASP A 190 21.94 8.74 -8.00
CA ASP A 190 22.03 7.98 -9.25
C ASP A 190 20.70 8.14 -9.99
N HIS A 191 20.65 9.19 -10.83
CA HIS A 191 19.78 9.21 -11.99
C HIS A 191 20.34 8.23 -13.03
N HIS A 192 19.44 7.52 -13.72
CA HIS A 192 19.68 6.52 -14.77
C HIS A 192 20.18 5.14 -14.30
N THR A 193 19.24 4.24 -14.04
CA THR A 193 18.83 3.17 -14.97
C THR A 193 17.77 2.31 -14.29
N CYS A 194 16.49 2.49 -14.60
CA CYS A 194 15.46 1.53 -14.21
C CYS A 194 14.28 1.57 -15.19
N VAL A 195 14.58 1.22 -16.44
CA VAL A 195 13.57 0.71 -17.37
C VAL A 195 14.35 -0.25 -18.27
N GLU A 196 14.06 -1.55 -18.11
CA GLU A 196 14.43 -2.72 -18.94
C GLU A 196 15.18 -3.90 -18.27
N ASP A 197 15.89 -3.74 -17.15
CA ASP A 197 16.63 -4.90 -16.57
C ASP A 197 15.86 -5.80 -15.58
N LEU A 198 14.66 -5.42 -15.13
CA LEU A 198 13.85 -6.26 -14.25
C LEU A 198 12.90 -7.22 -15.00
N MET A 199 12.67 -7.02 -16.30
CA MET A 199 11.86 -7.95 -17.10
C MET A 199 12.63 -9.24 -17.47
N GLN A 200 13.96 -9.25 -17.37
CA GLN A 200 14.77 -10.45 -17.67
C GLN A 200 14.99 -11.35 -16.43
N SER A 201 14.95 -10.82 -15.21
CA SER A 201 15.08 -11.62 -13.98
C SER A 201 13.82 -12.47 -13.69
N PHE A 202 12.62 -11.90 -13.91
CA PHE A 202 11.36 -12.62 -13.68
C PHE A 202 11.06 -13.69 -14.74
N LEU A 203 11.46 -13.50 -16.00
CA LEU A 203 11.27 -14.52 -17.04
C LEU A 203 12.30 -15.67 -16.98
N THR A 204 13.48 -15.44 -16.39
CA THR A 204 14.52 -16.46 -16.33
C THR A 204 14.27 -17.47 -15.21
N THR A 205 13.68 -17.03 -14.09
CA THR A 205 13.37 -17.93 -12.96
C THR A 205 12.17 -18.84 -13.25
N TYR A 206 11.17 -18.39 -14.03
CA TYR A 206 9.98 -19.20 -14.34
C TYR A 206 10.08 -20.06 -15.61
N ARG A 207 11.08 -19.86 -16.48
CA ARG A 207 11.39 -20.83 -17.55
C ARG A 207 12.12 -22.08 -17.04
N ALA A 208 12.63 -22.08 -15.80
CA ALA A 208 13.30 -23.23 -15.19
C ALA A 208 12.34 -24.23 -14.50
N LEU A 209 11.07 -23.88 -14.26
CA LEU A 209 10.04 -24.82 -13.79
C LEU A 209 9.22 -25.39 -14.96
N ARG A 210 9.91 -26.00 -15.91
CA ARG A 210 9.35 -27.14 -16.65
C ARG A 210 10.05 -28.40 -16.19
N ILE A 211 9.46 -29.11 -15.22
CA ILE A 211 9.65 -30.56 -15.08
C ILE A 211 8.28 -31.19 -14.72
N CYS A 212 7.76 -31.89 -15.73
CA CYS A 212 6.91 -33.08 -15.72
C CYS A 212 5.75 -33.20 -14.71
N CYS A 213 4.53 -33.19 -15.24
CA CYS A 213 3.77 -34.44 -15.42
C CYS A 213 3.35 -34.53 -16.89
#